data_AF-A0A960MWR0-F1
#
_entry.id   AF-A0A960MWR0-F1
#
_cell.length_a   1.000
_cell.length_b   1.000
_cell.length_c   1.000
_cell.angle_alpha   90.00
_cell.angle_beta   90.00
_cell.angle_gamma   90.00
#
_symmetry.space_group_name_H-M   'P 1'
#
loop_
_entity.id
_entity.type
_entity.pdbx_description
1 polymer ?
#
loop_
_entity_poly.entity_id
_entity_poly.type
_entity_poly.pdbx_seq_one_letter_code
_entity_poly.pdbx_strand_id
1 'polypeptide(L)'
;MQGYLSFSSLRAQSQVVVDSLVEAEAADAARPRKAATEWERTLATLPSFTPPFIEAIRRFRELFLSDEVPMECVWSGLRIRRLPEIDYVMPPRSGGMPHLWNLMPIRVMIHRYQGDRLASDALLWLSRERIIEWWRVAYVESPFRERFFQEVGEGLELPSGRRNGSDATKGWEPELNEVFEGFRRRHAVFRDLHGVEEWGFCGGLSINPPFASR
;
A
#
# COMPACT_ATOMS: atom_id res chain seq x y z
N MET A 1 16.59 -0.47 40.21
CA MET A 1 16.64 -1.66 39.33
C MET A 1 15.42 -1.61 38.43
N GLN A 2 15.60 -1.14 37.19
CA GLN A 2 14.53 -1.12 36.18
C GLN A 2 14.35 -2.54 35.63
N GLY A 3 13.12 -3.07 35.74
CA GLY A 3 12.76 -4.39 35.25
C GLY A 3 12.75 -4.41 33.72
N TYR A 4 13.67 -5.15 33.13
CA TYR A 4 13.60 -5.51 31.71
C TYR A 4 12.54 -6.61 31.55
N LEU A 5 11.51 -6.34 30.75
CA LEU A 5 10.59 -7.37 30.28
C LEU A 5 11.38 -8.35 29.40
N SER A 6 11.17 -9.65 29.61
CA SER A 6 11.83 -10.67 28.79
C SER A 6 11.38 -10.56 27.33
N PHE A 7 12.25 -10.97 26.41
CA PHE A 7 11.95 -10.98 24.97
C PHE A 7 10.66 -11.78 24.65
N SER A 8 10.39 -12.83 25.42
CA SER A 8 9.13 -13.61 25.36
C SER A 8 7.90 -12.82 25.82
N SER A 9 8.02 -11.96 26.83
CA SER A 9 6.93 -11.09 27.29
C SER A 9 6.61 -9.97 26.30
N LEU A 10 7.64 -9.39 25.67
CA LEU A 10 7.47 -8.40 24.61
C LEU A 10 6.80 -9.03 23.37
N ARG A 11 7.23 -10.24 22.99
CA ARG A 11 6.64 -11.00 21.86
C ARG A 11 5.16 -11.36 22.09
N ALA A 12 4.79 -11.77 23.30
CA ALA A 12 3.39 -12.06 23.64
C ALA A 12 2.52 -10.79 23.61
N GLN A 13 3.03 -9.66 24.10
CA GLN A 13 2.32 -8.39 24.04
C GLN A 13 2.15 -7.90 22.60
N SER A 14 3.16 -8.04 21.74
CA SER A 14 3.06 -7.71 20.31
C SER A 14 2.04 -8.60 19.57
N GLN A 15 1.97 -9.89 19.90
CA GLN A 15 0.99 -10.80 19.28
C GLN A 15 -0.45 -10.45 19.66
N VAL A 16 -0.71 -10.14 20.94
CA VAL A 16 -2.04 -9.71 21.40
C VAL A 16 -2.49 -8.42 20.72
N VAL A 17 -1.57 -7.47 20.50
CA VAL A 17 -1.87 -6.24 19.75
C VAL A 17 -2.21 -6.53 18.29
N VAL A 18 -1.47 -7.45 17.65
CA VAL A 18 -1.73 -7.88 16.27
C VAL A 18 -3.09 -8.57 16.15
N ASP A 19 -3.41 -9.53 17.02
CA ASP A 19 -4.68 -10.26 16.97
C ASP A 19 -5.86 -9.32 17.25
N SER A 20 -5.70 -8.40 18.22
CA SER A 20 -6.70 -7.36 18.49
C SER A 20 -6.89 -6.41 17.29
N LEU A 21 -5.80 -6.09 16.57
CA LEU A 21 -5.87 -5.27 15.36
C LEU A 21 -6.62 -6.01 14.26
N VAL A 22 -6.35 -7.31 14.06
CA VAL A 22 -7.02 -8.18 13.08
C VAL A 22 -8.51 -8.33 13.39
N GLU A 23 -8.88 -8.49 14.66
CA GLU A 23 -10.29 -8.57 15.07
C GLU A 23 -11.02 -7.22 14.88
N ALA A 24 -10.39 -6.11 15.29
CA ALA A 24 -10.94 -4.78 15.06
C ALA A 24 -11.08 -4.48 13.56
N GLU A 25 -10.08 -4.88 12.77
CA GLU A 25 -10.07 -4.84 11.31
C GLU A 25 -11.26 -5.62 10.75
N ALA A 26 -11.45 -6.89 11.13
CA ALA A 26 -12.56 -7.70 10.66
C ALA A 26 -13.93 -7.08 11.02
N ALA A 27 -14.07 -6.55 12.24
CA ALA A 27 -15.30 -5.93 12.71
C ALA A 27 -15.64 -4.63 11.94
N ASP A 28 -14.66 -3.77 11.65
CA ASP A 28 -14.91 -2.58 10.83
C ASP A 28 -15.13 -2.94 9.35
N ALA A 29 -14.51 -4.01 8.85
CA ALA A 29 -14.77 -4.52 7.50
C ALA A 29 -16.18 -5.11 7.37
N ALA A 30 -16.81 -5.57 8.45
CA ALA A 30 -18.19 -6.06 8.46
C ALA A 30 -19.24 -4.93 8.45
N ARG A 31 -18.88 -3.68 8.77
CA ARG A 31 -19.82 -2.55 8.84
C ARG A 31 -20.42 -2.19 7.47
N PRO A 32 -21.64 -1.64 7.42
CA PRO A 32 -22.23 -1.17 6.17
C PRO A 32 -21.41 -0.04 5.55
N ARG A 33 -21.43 0.02 4.23
CA ARG A 33 -20.76 1.04 3.43
C ARG A 33 -21.34 2.42 3.75
N LYS A 34 -20.48 3.40 4.05
CA LYS A 34 -20.92 4.78 4.32
C LYS A 34 -21.35 5.48 3.01
N ALA A 35 -22.43 6.26 3.09
CA ALA A 35 -22.99 6.99 1.96
C ALA A 35 -22.01 8.04 1.39
N ALA A 36 -22.07 8.26 0.06
CA ALA A 36 -21.18 9.14 -0.70
C ALA A 36 -21.16 10.61 -0.22
N THR A 37 -22.24 11.07 0.41
CA THR A 37 -22.49 12.48 0.77
C THR A 37 -21.65 13.02 1.94
N GLU A 38 -21.10 12.14 2.79
CA GLU A 38 -20.13 12.56 3.81
C GLU A 38 -18.73 12.79 3.17
N TRP A 39 -18.42 12.06 2.11
CA TRP A 39 -17.11 12.05 1.43
C TRP A 39 -16.89 13.26 0.52
N GLU A 40 -17.94 13.78 -0.09
CA GLU A 40 -17.90 15.00 -0.91
C GLU A 40 -17.40 16.20 -0.11
N ARG A 41 -17.81 16.31 1.15
CA ARG A 41 -17.42 17.43 2.03
C ARG A 41 -15.94 17.39 2.42
N THR A 42 -15.39 16.22 2.72
CA THR A 42 -13.97 16.07 3.10
C THR A 42 -13.02 16.30 1.92
N LEU A 43 -13.43 15.95 0.70
CA LEU A 43 -12.58 16.11 -0.49
C LEU A 43 -12.68 17.50 -1.10
N ALA A 44 -13.81 18.19 -0.94
CA ALA A 44 -13.98 19.58 -1.36
C ALA A 44 -13.05 20.56 -0.61
N THR A 45 -12.49 20.14 0.53
CA THR A 45 -11.54 20.94 1.32
C THR A 45 -10.08 20.72 0.94
N LEU A 46 -9.76 19.81 0.01
CA LEU A 46 -8.37 19.55 -0.39
C LEU A 46 -7.89 20.57 -1.45
N PRO A 47 -6.65 21.09 -1.33
CA PRO A 47 -6.12 22.12 -2.23
C PRO A 47 -5.96 21.64 -3.69
N SER A 48 -6.01 22.60 -4.64
CA SER A 48 -6.02 22.36 -6.09
C SER A 48 -4.66 21.99 -6.71
N PHE A 49 -3.54 22.30 -6.04
CA PHE A 49 -2.27 21.64 -6.37
C PHE A 49 -2.46 20.19 -5.98
N THR A 50 -2.41 19.27 -6.94
CA THR A 50 -2.78 17.88 -6.68
C THR A 50 -1.49 17.05 -6.64
N PRO A 51 -0.81 16.93 -5.48
CA PRO A 51 0.23 15.94 -5.31
C PRO A 51 -0.30 14.56 -5.73
N PRO A 52 0.55 13.66 -6.26
CA PRO A 52 0.19 12.28 -6.58
C PRO A 52 -0.64 11.56 -5.50
N PHE A 53 -0.44 11.90 -4.23
CA PHE A 53 -1.27 11.44 -3.11
C PHE A 53 -2.75 11.82 -3.21
N ILE A 54 -3.06 13.07 -3.54
CA ILE A 54 -4.44 13.53 -3.71
C ILE A 54 -5.06 12.88 -4.96
N GLU A 55 -4.26 12.61 -6.00
CA GLU A 55 -4.72 11.84 -7.16
C GLU A 55 -5.05 10.40 -6.80
N ALA A 56 -4.22 9.73 -5.99
CA ALA A 56 -4.50 8.39 -5.49
C ALA A 56 -5.81 8.35 -4.67
N ILE A 57 -6.06 9.35 -3.81
CA ILE A 57 -7.33 9.47 -3.07
C ILE A 57 -8.52 9.65 -4.03
N ARG A 58 -8.41 10.58 -5.00
CA ARG A 58 -9.47 10.83 -6.00
C ARG A 58 -9.75 9.56 -6.80
N ARG A 59 -8.71 8.88 -7.26
CA ARG A 59 -8.83 7.66 -8.04
C ARG A 59 -9.45 6.52 -7.24
N PHE A 60 -9.03 6.34 -5.99
CA PHE A 60 -9.68 5.40 -5.09
C PHE A 60 -11.17 5.70 -4.99
N ARG A 61 -11.55 6.97 -4.81
CA ARG A 61 -12.96 7.35 -4.70
C ARG A 61 -13.75 7.02 -5.96
N GLU A 62 -13.21 7.32 -7.13
CA GLU A 62 -13.87 7.00 -8.40
C GLU A 62 -14.20 5.51 -8.49
N LEU A 63 -13.19 4.66 -8.24
CA LEU A 63 -13.33 3.20 -8.24
C LEU A 63 -14.28 2.71 -7.15
N PHE A 64 -14.15 3.28 -5.95
CA PHE A 64 -15.04 2.96 -4.84
C PHE A 64 -16.48 3.26 -5.26
N LEU A 65 -16.78 4.46 -5.77
CA LEU A 65 -18.14 4.88 -6.15
C LEU A 65 -18.71 4.12 -7.34
N SER A 66 -17.88 3.67 -8.29
CA SER A 66 -18.37 2.85 -9.41
C SER A 66 -18.83 1.45 -8.96
N ASP A 67 -18.31 0.95 -7.83
CA ASP A 67 -18.57 -0.41 -7.32
C ASP A 67 -18.19 -1.53 -8.31
N GLU A 68 -17.41 -1.19 -9.34
CA GLU A 68 -16.97 -2.12 -10.38
C GLU A 68 -15.85 -3.05 -9.88
N VAL A 69 -15.05 -2.58 -8.92
CA VAL A 69 -13.92 -3.31 -8.35
C VAL A 69 -14.04 -3.30 -6.82
N PRO A 70 -13.93 -4.45 -6.14
CA PRO A 70 -13.90 -4.48 -4.68
C PRO A 70 -12.65 -3.76 -4.18
N MET A 71 -12.85 -2.68 -3.42
CA MET A 71 -11.74 -1.95 -2.83
C MET A 71 -11.21 -2.67 -1.59
N GLU A 72 -9.94 -3.05 -1.62
CA GLU A 72 -9.27 -3.79 -0.55
C GLU A 72 -8.06 -3.03 0.02
N CYS A 73 -7.78 -3.27 1.30
CA CYS A 73 -6.54 -2.87 1.92
C CYS A 73 -5.39 -3.69 1.30
N VAL A 74 -4.37 -3.04 0.75
CA VAL A 74 -3.26 -3.80 0.14
C VAL A 74 -2.56 -4.71 1.15
N TRP A 75 -2.47 -4.31 2.42
CA TRP A 75 -1.75 -5.08 3.44
C TRP A 75 -2.57 -6.21 4.06
N SER A 76 -3.84 -5.97 4.40
CA SER A 76 -4.67 -6.97 5.09
C SER A 76 -5.60 -7.76 4.16
N GLY A 77 -5.80 -7.32 2.91
CA GLY A 77 -6.78 -7.90 1.98
C GLY A 77 -8.24 -7.70 2.38
N LEU A 78 -8.50 -7.03 3.51
CA LEU A 78 -9.85 -6.75 3.96
C LEU A 78 -10.45 -5.59 3.17
N ARG A 79 -11.75 -5.69 2.87
CA ARG A 79 -12.49 -4.66 2.14
C ARG A 79 -12.46 -3.32 2.88
N ILE A 80 -12.18 -2.27 2.13
CA ILE A 80 -12.29 -0.89 2.57
C ILE A 80 -13.73 -0.44 2.32
N ARG A 81 -14.47 -0.12 3.39
CA ARG A 81 -15.90 0.29 3.33
C ARG A 81 -16.10 1.79 3.61
N ARG A 82 -15.01 2.53 3.81
CA ARG A 82 -14.93 3.95 4.20
C ARG A 82 -13.81 4.65 3.41
N LEU A 83 -13.59 5.95 3.64
CA LEU A 83 -12.43 6.64 3.07
C LEU A 83 -11.14 5.89 3.47
N PRO A 84 -10.28 5.55 2.49
CA PRO A 84 -9.01 4.91 2.78
C PRO A 84 -8.05 5.94 3.36
N GLU A 85 -6.96 5.44 3.94
CA GLU A 85 -5.71 6.19 3.94
C GLU A 85 -4.90 5.76 2.71
N ILE A 86 -4.07 6.64 2.18
CA ILE A 86 -3.10 6.28 1.16
C ILE A 86 -1.74 6.09 1.83
N ASP A 87 -1.19 4.90 1.71
CA ASP A 87 0.13 4.57 2.20
C ASP A 87 1.20 5.06 1.23
N TYR A 88 2.25 5.66 1.78
CA TYR A 88 3.53 5.79 1.08
C TYR A 88 4.41 4.63 1.52
N VAL A 89 4.46 3.57 0.71
CA VAL A 89 5.17 2.35 1.12
C VAL A 89 6.63 2.63 1.48
N MET A 90 7.26 3.55 0.75
CA MET A 90 8.50 4.22 1.15
C MET A 90 8.20 5.70 1.51
N PRO A 91 8.27 6.10 2.80
CA PRO A 91 7.89 7.44 3.25
C PRO A 91 8.75 8.57 2.66
N PRO A 92 8.15 9.67 2.15
CA PRO A 92 8.91 10.80 1.59
C PRO A 92 9.86 11.47 2.58
N ARG A 93 9.48 11.51 3.86
CA ARG A 93 10.31 12.07 4.94
C ARG A 93 11.67 11.39 5.08
N SER A 94 11.74 10.12 4.67
CA SER A 94 12.94 9.30 4.70
C SER A 94 13.59 9.17 3.31
N GLY A 95 13.24 10.03 2.35
CA GLY A 95 13.79 10.02 0.98
C GLY A 95 12.98 9.22 -0.04
N GLY A 96 11.76 8.80 0.31
CA GLY A 96 10.83 8.14 -0.60
C GLY A 96 10.36 9.06 -1.72
N MET A 97 10.11 8.48 -2.90
CA MET A 97 9.61 9.24 -4.05
C MET A 97 8.08 9.34 -4.01
N PRO A 98 7.49 10.50 -4.32
CA PRO A 98 6.04 10.67 -4.37
C PRO A 98 5.48 10.16 -5.70
N HIS A 99 5.80 8.93 -6.09
CA HIS A 99 5.31 8.33 -7.34
C HIS A 99 4.07 7.47 -7.09
N LEU A 100 3.21 7.33 -8.10
CA LEU A 100 1.98 6.54 -8.07
C LEU A 100 2.25 5.08 -7.72
N TRP A 101 3.35 4.49 -8.20
CA TRP A 101 3.74 3.13 -7.85
C TRP A 101 4.05 2.96 -6.35
N ASN A 102 4.29 4.05 -5.61
CA ASN A 102 4.55 4.05 -4.17
C ASN A 102 3.30 4.35 -3.32
N LEU A 103 2.13 4.53 -3.95
CA LEU A 103 0.89 4.95 -3.30
C LEU A 103 -0.16 3.84 -3.32
N MET A 104 -0.59 3.39 -2.15
CA MET A 104 -1.50 2.24 -2.00
C MET A 104 -2.67 2.51 -1.06
N PRO A 105 -3.87 1.99 -1.32
CA PRO A 105 -5.00 2.16 -0.43
C PRO A 105 -4.89 1.20 0.76
N ILE A 106 -4.98 1.77 1.95
CA ILE A 106 -4.98 1.01 3.18
C ILE A 106 -6.07 1.50 4.12
N ARG A 107 -6.34 0.71 5.16
CA ARG A 107 -7.29 1.07 6.19
C ARG A 107 -6.65 2.00 7.20
N VAL A 108 -7.45 2.91 7.74
CA VAL A 108 -7.03 3.87 8.78
C VAL A 108 -6.35 3.20 9.97
N MET A 109 -6.82 2.00 10.37
CA MET A 109 -6.23 1.28 11.49
C MET A 109 -4.84 0.71 11.15
N ILE A 110 -4.67 0.12 9.96
CA ILE A 110 -3.34 -0.29 9.48
C ILE A 110 -2.41 0.91 9.36
N HIS A 111 -2.86 2.03 8.78
CA HIS A 111 -2.07 3.24 8.61
C HIS A 111 -1.55 3.77 9.96
N ARG A 112 -2.41 3.79 10.98
CA ARG A 112 -2.01 4.19 12.35
C ARG A 112 -1.07 3.18 12.99
N TYR A 113 -1.27 1.89 12.75
CA TYR A 113 -0.43 0.85 13.30
C TYR A 113 0.98 0.92 12.70
N GLN A 114 1.12 0.96 11.37
CA GLN A 114 2.42 1.00 10.70
C GLN A 114 3.25 2.23 11.08
N GLY A 115 2.62 3.39 11.23
CA GLY A 115 3.34 4.65 11.44
C GLY A 115 4.32 4.95 10.30
N ASP A 116 5.56 5.29 10.66
CA ASP A 116 6.65 5.58 9.70
C ASP A 116 7.49 4.32 9.34
N ARG A 117 7.02 3.11 9.69
CA ARG A 117 7.73 1.85 9.42
C ARG A 117 7.50 1.34 8.00
N LEU A 118 8.47 0.59 7.47
CA LEU A 118 8.39 -0.06 6.16
C LEU A 118 7.66 -1.40 6.23
N ALA A 119 6.89 -1.75 5.21
CA ALA A 119 6.31 -3.09 5.11
C ALA A 119 7.43 -4.14 4.97
N SER A 120 7.38 -5.24 5.74
CA SER A 120 8.41 -6.28 5.63
C SER A 120 8.37 -6.97 4.25
N ASP A 121 9.49 -7.56 3.82
CA ASP A 121 9.55 -8.26 2.53
C ASP A 121 8.50 -9.38 2.41
N ALA A 122 8.23 -10.09 3.50
CA ALA A 122 7.19 -11.11 3.54
C ALA A 122 5.79 -10.52 3.38
N LEU A 123 5.51 -9.37 4.01
CA LEU A 123 4.22 -8.69 3.84
C LEU A 123 4.05 -8.18 2.40
N LEU A 124 5.12 -7.66 1.78
CA LEU A 124 5.13 -7.28 0.37
C LEU A 124 4.79 -8.47 -0.53
N TRP A 125 5.41 -9.61 -0.32
CA TRP A 125 5.10 -10.85 -1.05
C TRP A 125 3.65 -11.29 -0.89
N LEU A 126 3.14 -11.34 0.34
CA LEU A 126 1.74 -11.70 0.62
C LEU A 126 0.72 -10.69 0.07
N SER A 127 1.17 -9.49 -0.28
CA SER A 127 0.36 -8.39 -0.82
C SER A 127 0.53 -8.19 -2.32
N ARG A 128 1.37 -8.99 -2.97
CA ARG A 128 1.76 -8.87 -4.37
C ARG A 128 0.56 -8.73 -5.31
N GLU A 129 -0.38 -9.66 -5.24
CA GLU A 129 -1.54 -9.68 -6.14
C GLU A 129 -2.40 -8.43 -5.96
N ARG A 130 -2.62 -7.99 -4.70
CA ARG A 130 -3.41 -6.79 -4.39
C ARG A 130 -2.72 -5.50 -4.83
N ILE A 131 -1.39 -5.43 -4.69
CA ILE A 131 -0.58 -4.30 -5.17
C ILE A 131 -0.67 -4.20 -6.70
N ILE A 132 -0.45 -5.31 -7.40
CA ILE A 132 -0.53 -5.37 -8.87
C ILE A 132 -1.93 -5.00 -9.34
N GLU A 133 -2.96 -5.56 -8.70
CA GLU A 133 -4.34 -5.27 -9.03
C GLU A 133 -4.69 -3.79 -8.82
N TRP A 134 -4.25 -3.20 -7.70
CA TRP A 134 -4.41 -1.77 -7.46
C TRP A 134 -3.75 -0.94 -8.57
N TRP A 135 -2.48 -1.21 -8.92
CA TRP A 135 -1.82 -0.51 -10.02
C TRP A 135 -2.57 -0.64 -11.34
N ARG A 136 -3.07 -1.85 -11.63
CA ARG A 136 -3.85 -2.13 -12.85
C ARG A 136 -5.08 -1.22 -12.94
N VAL A 137 -5.95 -1.28 -11.93
CA VAL A 137 -7.25 -0.58 -11.98
C VAL A 137 -7.14 0.92 -11.69
N ALA A 138 -6.22 1.32 -10.81
CA ALA A 138 -6.06 2.71 -10.42
C ALA A 138 -5.29 3.50 -11.47
N TYR A 139 -4.22 2.93 -12.03
CA TYR A 139 -3.26 3.70 -12.83
C TYR A 139 -3.16 3.23 -14.28
N VAL A 140 -3.05 1.93 -14.53
CA VAL A 140 -2.80 1.39 -15.88
C VAL A 140 -4.05 1.44 -16.78
N GLU A 141 -5.23 1.21 -16.22
CA GLU A 141 -6.53 1.26 -16.91
C GLU A 141 -7.23 2.61 -16.73
N SER A 142 -6.46 3.66 -16.42
CA SER A 142 -6.97 5.00 -16.19
C SER A 142 -6.17 6.04 -16.98
N PRO A 143 -6.60 7.31 -16.96
CA PRO A 143 -5.83 8.41 -17.55
C PRO A 143 -4.42 8.58 -16.96
N PHE A 144 -4.09 7.93 -15.84
CA PHE A 144 -2.76 7.99 -15.23
C PHE A 144 -1.73 7.05 -15.86
N ARG A 145 -2.09 6.22 -16.84
CA ARG A 145 -1.25 5.15 -17.40
C ARG A 145 0.14 5.63 -17.82
N GLU A 146 0.21 6.66 -18.67
CA GLU A 146 1.47 7.18 -19.21
C GLU A 146 2.38 7.68 -18.08
N ARG A 147 1.82 8.45 -17.15
CA ARG A 147 2.53 8.95 -15.97
C ARG A 147 3.02 7.83 -15.08
N PHE A 148 2.19 6.81 -14.81
CA PHE A 148 2.58 5.67 -13.98
C PHE A 148 3.82 4.98 -14.55
N PHE A 149 3.84 4.69 -15.85
CA PHE A 149 5.01 4.04 -16.47
C PHE A 149 6.23 4.96 -16.58
N GLN A 150 6.02 6.27 -16.79
CA GLN A 150 7.11 7.24 -16.70
C GLN A 150 7.76 7.23 -15.31
N GLU A 151 6.96 7.29 -14.25
CA GLU A 151 7.43 7.30 -12.86
C GLU A 151 8.06 5.95 -12.45
N VAL A 152 7.54 4.82 -12.96
CA VAL A 152 8.18 3.50 -12.84
C VAL A 152 9.56 3.54 -13.47
N GLY A 153 9.66 4.10 -14.68
CA GLY A 153 10.92 4.34 -15.37
C GLY A 153 11.87 5.10 -14.46
N GLU A 154 11.47 6.28 -13.97
CA GLU A 154 12.26 7.19 -13.14
C GLU A 154 12.75 6.56 -11.82
N GLY A 155 11.92 5.76 -11.16
CA GLY A 155 12.14 5.35 -9.77
C GLY A 155 12.57 3.89 -9.55
N LEU A 156 12.35 2.99 -10.51
CA LEU A 156 12.53 1.54 -10.33
C LEU A 156 13.54 0.95 -11.32
N GLU A 157 14.36 0.03 -10.82
CA GLU A 157 15.26 -0.81 -11.62
C GLU A 157 14.58 -2.14 -11.96
N LEU A 158 14.11 -2.27 -13.20
CA LEU A 158 13.40 -3.47 -13.66
C LEU A 158 14.38 -4.55 -14.14
N PRO A 159 14.03 -5.86 -14.05
CA PRO A 159 14.93 -6.95 -14.43
C PRO A 159 15.34 -6.91 -15.91
N SER A 160 14.41 -6.48 -16.77
CA SER A 160 14.58 -6.29 -18.20
C SER A 160 15.47 -5.08 -18.55
N GLY A 161 15.83 -4.26 -17.56
CA GLY A 161 16.56 -3.01 -17.72
C GLY A 161 15.70 -1.87 -18.27
N ARG A 162 16.18 -0.62 -18.13
CA ARG A 162 15.65 0.48 -18.95
C ARG A 162 16.14 0.28 -20.38
N ARG A 163 15.27 0.39 -21.40
CA ARG A 163 15.75 0.54 -22.78
C ARG A 163 16.64 1.79 -22.83
N ASN A 164 17.90 1.64 -23.27
CA ASN A 164 18.81 2.76 -23.41
C ASN A 164 18.42 3.61 -24.62
N GLY A 165 18.18 4.92 -24.41
CA GLY A 165 17.96 5.93 -25.46
C GLY A 165 17.05 7.07 -24.97
N SER A 166 17.32 8.31 -25.39
CA SER A 166 16.52 9.49 -25.02
C SER A 166 15.08 9.47 -25.58
N ASP A 167 14.76 8.48 -26.42
CA ASP A 167 13.45 8.21 -27.03
C ASP A 167 12.79 6.93 -26.45
N ALA A 168 13.41 6.30 -25.43
CA ALA A 168 13.11 4.93 -25.02
C ALA A 168 11.96 4.76 -24.01
N THR A 169 11.39 5.85 -23.48
CA THR A 169 10.24 5.79 -22.55
C THR A 169 8.90 5.96 -23.25
N LYS A 170 8.87 6.48 -24.48
CA LYS A 170 7.62 6.70 -25.21
C LYS A 170 7.04 5.35 -25.65
N GLY A 171 5.93 4.96 -25.03
CA GLY A 171 5.30 3.65 -25.24
C GLY A 171 6.03 2.47 -24.59
N TRP A 172 6.93 2.72 -23.63
CA TRP A 172 7.52 1.66 -22.82
C TRP A 172 6.58 1.33 -21.65
N GLU A 173 6.03 0.13 -21.68
CA GLU A 173 5.04 -0.36 -20.72
C GLU A 173 5.46 -1.76 -20.26
N PRO A 174 6.27 -1.88 -19.19
CA PRO A 174 6.68 -3.17 -18.65
C PRO A 174 5.49 -3.92 -18.04
N GLU A 175 5.61 -5.24 -18.00
CA GLU A 175 4.66 -6.10 -17.29
C GLU A 175 4.59 -5.74 -15.80
N LEU A 176 3.39 -5.68 -15.21
CA LEU A 176 3.23 -5.29 -13.80
C LEU A 176 3.97 -6.22 -12.82
N ASN A 177 4.18 -7.48 -13.21
CA ASN A 177 5.02 -8.40 -12.46
C ASN A 177 6.49 -7.92 -12.39
N GLU A 178 7.02 -7.38 -13.48
CA GLU A 178 8.37 -6.80 -13.49
C GLU A 178 8.43 -5.52 -12.66
N VAL A 179 7.40 -4.68 -12.73
CA VAL A 179 7.26 -3.47 -11.90
C VAL A 179 7.30 -3.85 -10.42
N PHE A 180 6.58 -4.90 -10.02
CA PHE A 180 6.59 -5.39 -8.64
C PHE A 180 7.97 -5.86 -8.18
N GLU A 181 8.72 -6.58 -9.02
CA GLU A 181 10.09 -7.00 -8.69
C GLU A 181 11.04 -5.80 -8.55
N GLY A 182 10.93 -4.82 -9.44
CA GLY A 182 11.68 -3.56 -9.34
C GLY A 182 11.34 -2.78 -8.07
N PHE A 183 10.05 -2.71 -7.73
CA PHE A 183 9.54 -2.09 -6.51
C PHE A 183 10.10 -2.77 -5.25
N ARG A 184 10.06 -4.11 -5.17
CA ARG A 184 10.63 -4.86 -4.04
C ARG A 184 12.13 -4.67 -3.90
N ARG A 185 12.89 -4.63 -5.01
CA ARG A 185 14.32 -4.31 -4.97
C ARG A 185 14.57 -2.89 -4.45
N ARG A 186 13.82 -1.90 -4.96
CA ARG A 186 13.91 -0.51 -4.50
C ARG A 186 13.59 -0.39 -3.01
N HIS A 187 12.57 -1.11 -2.55
CA HIS A 187 12.17 -1.18 -1.14
C HIS A 187 13.29 -1.77 -0.26
N ALA A 188 13.91 -2.88 -0.67
CA ALA A 188 15.03 -3.48 0.06
C ALA A 188 16.24 -2.52 0.15
N VAL A 189 16.61 -1.88 -0.97
CA VAL A 189 17.68 -0.87 -0.99
C VAL A 189 17.34 0.32 -0.09
N PHE A 190 16.08 0.79 -0.12
CA PHE A 190 15.62 1.89 0.71
C PHE A 190 15.75 1.55 2.20
N ARG A 191 15.31 0.35 2.62
CA ARG A 191 15.49 -0.13 3.99
C ARG A 191 16.95 -0.12 4.41
N ASP A 192 17.82 -0.68 3.58
CA ASP A 192 19.25 -0.85 3.90
C ASP A 192 19.98 0.52 3.99
N LEU A 193 19.59 1.49 3.15
CA LEU A 193 20.18 2.84 3.14
C LEU A 193 19.68 3.73 4.28
N HIS A 194 18.40 3.62 4.65
CA HIS A 194 17.76 4.55 5.57
C HIS A 194 17.56 3.99 6.98
N GLY A 195 17.82 2.70 7.20
CA GLY A 195 17.75 2.07 8.53
C GLY A 195 16.36 2.14 9.16
N VAL A 196 15.30 2.19 8.35
CA VAL A 196 13.92 2.32 8.82
C VAL A 196 13.45 0.98 9.37
N GLU A 197 12.76 1.00 10.51
CA GLU A 197 12.17 -0.19 11.12
C GLU A 197 11.09 -0.80 10.21
N GLU A 198 11.04 -2.13 10.16
CA GLU A 198 10.00 -2.85 9.41
C GLU A 198 8.77 -3.16 10.29
N TRP A 199 7.60 -3.29 9.67
CA TRP A 199 6.40 -3.85 10.25
C TRP A 199 5.86 -4.95 9.32
N GLY A 200 5.24 -5.96 9.89
CA GLY A 200 4.63 -7.02 9.11
C GLY A 200 4.53 -8.31 9.90
N PHE A 201 3.70 -9.22 9.41
CA PHE A 201 3.44 -10.49 10.07
C PHE A 201 4.54 -11.49 9.70
N CYS A 202 5.65 -11.51 10.44
CA CYS A 202 6.64 -12.58 10.32
C CYS A 202 7.16 -13.04 11.68
N GLY A 203 6.72 -14.25 12.08
CA GLY A 203 7.10 -14.85 13.35
C GLY A 203 6.34 -16.14 13.70
N GLY A 204 6.18 -17.08 12.76
CA GLY A 204 5.80 -18.47 13.08
C GLY A 204 4.31 -18.75 13.31
N LEU A 205 3.40 -17.87 12.88
CA LEU A 205 1.98 -18.21 12.82
C LEU A 205 1.57 -18.45 11.38
N SER A 206 1.16 -19.69 11.13
CA SER A 206 0.27 -20.07 10.05
C SER A 206 -0.94 -19.13 10.11
N ILE A 207 -0.96 -18.15 9.21
CA ILE A 207 -2.19 -17.49 8.82
C ILE A 207 -2.70 -18.29 7.63
N ASN A 208 -3.40 -19.39 7.91
CA ASN A 208 -4.62 -19.57 7.15
C ASN A 208 -5.41 -18.28 7.38
N PRO A 209 -5.71 -17.47 6.34
CA PRO A 209 -6.66 -16.39 6.53
C PRO A 209 -7.94 -17.04 7.05
N PRO A 210 -8.61 -16.51 8.10
CA PRO A 210 -9.92 -17.01 8.51
C PRO A 210 -11.01 -16.79 7.44
N PHE A 211 -10.65 -16.47 6.20
CA PHE A 211 -11.53 -16.12 5.10
C PHE A 211 -11.30 -16.97 3.84
N ALA A 212 -10.82 -18.21 4.00
CA ALA A 212 -11.00 -19.25 2.99
C ALA A 212 -12.16 -20.19 3.37
N SER A 213 -13.37 -19.65 3.50
CA SER A 213 -14.59 -20.45 3.35
C SER A 213 -15.82 -19.59 3.06
N ARG A 214 -16.37 -19.84 1.87
CA ARG A 214 -17.70 -19.49 1.32
C ARG A 214 -17.85 -18.14 0.62
#